data_AF-A0A2K3DSA0-F1
#
_entry.id   AF-A0A2K3DSA0-F1
#
_cell.length_a   1.000
_cell.length_b   1.000
_cell.length_c   1.000
_cell.angle_alpha   90.00
_cell.angle_beta   90.00
_cell.angle_gamma   90.00
#
_symmetry.space_group_name_H-M   'P 1'
#
loop_
_entity.id
_entity.type
_entity.pdbx_description
1 polymer ?
#
loop_
_entity_poly.entity_id
_entity_poly.type
_entity_poly.pdbx_seq_one_letter_code
_entity_poly.pdbx_strand_id
1 'polypeptide(L)'
;MSNFLACNAPVEDGASSSSTTIKQGDCVIVYEGINSMKAVYITPKGRFENRFGVFRHQSWVGKPFGSKVIADGGGKGWVYLLRPTPELWTQVLRHRTQILYLADISMVVMQLDLRPGSVVLESGTGSGSLTHSLVRAVAPTGHVHTFEFHAGRVEDAAAEFQQHGLTQLVTVKQRDIMENGFPDTLHGQADAVFLDLPGPWKVVASAAACLRPNGRFCGFSPCIEQVQRTSEALSANGFTDILTYECLLREYEVHRETLTTTVRLADMPAAKRQRPNNRAAAQQAAEATAAAAAEAAVAEAEKADAEAGAEEKGEAEAKGEEKAEATAAEGEARAEAAEVEAGAAAGGAEGKAKEEEKDEGPMPPPKRVSLLPACVQTVSCRPSLEARGHTGYLIFARKFVCG
;
A
#
# COMPACT_ATOMS: atom_id res chain seq x y z
N MET A 1 -1.65 19.53 -21.35
CA MET A 1 -1.01 18.31 -20.81
C MET A 1 -1.79 17.84 -19.60
N SER A 2 -1.92 16.54 -19.36
CA SER A 2 -2.65 16.01 -18.19
C SER A 2 -1.97 16.40 -16.87
N ASN A 3 -2.74 16.62 -15.81
CA ASN A 3 -2.20 16.82 -14.45
C ASN A 3 -1.42 15.59 -13.95
N PHE A 4 -1.80 14.37 -14.36
CA PHE A 4 -1.09 13.12 -14.04
C PHE A 4 0.29 13.02 -14.70
N LEU A 5 0.52 13.82 -15.74
CA LEU A 5 1.75 13.83 -16.55
C LEU A 5 2.55 15.14 -16.40
N ALA A 6 2.16 16.01 -15.48
CA ALA A 6 2.78 17.32 -15.29
C ALA A 6 4.29 17.27 -15.01
N CYS A 7 4.77 16.17 -14.41
CA CYS A 7 6.18 15.94 -14.11
C CYS A 7 7.04 15.64 -15.36
N ASN A 8 6.43 15.25 -16.48
CA ASN A 8 7.12 14.91 -17.73
C ASN A 8 7.16 16.10 -18.71
N ALA A 9 6.73 17.30 -18.30
CA ALA A 9 6.78 18.50 -19.13
C ALA A 9 8.22 19.02 -19.25
N PRO A 10 8.76 19.25 -20.46
CA PRO A 10 10.05 19.92 -20.60
C PRO A 10 9.95 21.36 -20.07
N VAL A 11 10.98 21.78 -19.32
CA VAL A 11 11.09 23.14 -18.80
C VAL A 11 11.78 24.00 -19.86
N GLU A 12 11.03 24.38 -20.89
CA GLU A 12 11.47 25.41 -21.84
C GLU A 12 11.36 26.81 -21.23
N ASP A 13 12.17 27.74 -21.76
CA ASP A 13 12.63 28.95 -21.08
C ASP A 13 11.56 29.75 -20.31
N GLY A 14 11.70 29.75 -18.97
CA GLY A 14 10.98 30.63 -18.06
C GLY A 14 9.48 30.34 -17.84
N ALA A 15 8.86 29.43 -18.59
CA ALA A 15 7.42 29.19 -18.57
C ALA A 15 7.06 27.70 -18.39
N SER A 16 6.91 27.26 -17.13
CA SER A 16 6.33 25.94 -16.82
C SER A 16 4.95 25.79 -17.48
N SER A 17 4.87 24.98 -18.53
CA SER A 17 3.63 24.65 -19.25
C SER A 17 2.68 23.75 -18.43
N SER A 18 3.13 23.22 -17.30
CA SER A 18 2.26 22.55 -16.32
C SER A 18 1.38 23.58 -15.58
N SER A 19 0.08 23.27 -15.41
CA SER A 19 -0.82 24.14 -14.65
C SER A 19 -0.46 24.09 -13.17
N THR A 20 0.28 25.09 -12.67
CA THR A 20 0.64 25.20 -11.25
C THR A 20 -0.59 25.40 -10.36
N THR A 21 -1.65 26.00 -10.90
CA THR A 21 -2.93 26.28 -10.23
C THR A 21 -4.06 25.34 -10.64
N ILE A 22 -4.98 25.14 -9.70
CA ILE A 22 -6.20 24.32 -9.80
C ILE A 22 -7.26 25.06 -10.65
N LYS A 23 -7.93 24.33 -11.54
CA LYS A 23 -8.95 24.81 -12.48
C LYS A 23 -10.25 24.01 -12.37
N GLN A 24 -11.32 24.55 -12.97
CA GLN A 24 -12.57 23.80 -13.15
C GLN A 24 -12.33 22.57 -14.03
N GLY A 25 -12.90 21.42 -13.67
CA GLY A 25 -12.69 20.14 -14.34
C GLY A 25 -11.45 19.35 -13.90
N ASP A 26 -10.51 19.95 -13.15
CA ASP A 26 -9.35 19.21 -12.65
C ASP A 26 -9.75 18.07 -11.70
N CYS A 27 -9.00 16.96 -11.75
CA CYS A 27 -8.91 16.01 -10.66
C CYS A 27 -7.91 16.53 -9.61
N VAL A 28 -8.30 16.55 -8.34
CA VAL A 28 -7.47 16.97 -7.20
C VAL A 28 -7.50 15.87 -6.15
N ILE A 29 -6.34 15.54 -5.58
CA ILE A 29 -6.25 14.59 -4.48
C ILE A 29 -6.36 15.39 -3.18
N VAL A 30 -7.47 15.24 -2.47
CA VAL A 30 -7.65 15.84 -1.15
C VAL A 30 -6.96 14.94 -0.12
N TYR A 31 -5.92 15.48 0.50
CA TYR A 31 -5.16 14.82 1.56
C TYR A 31 -5.70 15.24 2.92
N GLU A 32 -6.27 14.29 3.65
CA GLU A 32 -6.78 14.45 5.02
C GLU A 32 -5.75 13.93 6.06
N GLY A 33 -5.02 12.86 5.71
CA GLY A 33 -3.96 12.24 6.51
C GLY A 33 -3.31 11.08 5.74
N ILE A 34 -2.28 10.46 6.31
CA ILE A 34 -1.46 9.44 5.62
C ILE A 34 -2.30 8.28 5.04
N ASN A 35 -3.23 7.72 5.83
CA ASN A 35 -4.10 6.62 5.39
C ASN A 35 -5.45 7.11 4.82
N SER A 36 -5.66 8.44 4.71
CA SER A 36 -6.95 9.08 4.40
C SER A 36 -6.80 10.16 3.33
N MET A 37 -7.10 9.77 2.09
CA MET A 37 -7.07 10.64 0.91
C MET A 37 -8.26 10.31 0.00
N LYS A 38 -8.72 11.29 -0.79
CA LYS A 38 -9.83 11.11 -1.75
C LYS A 38 -9.58 11.88 -3.04
N ALA A 39 -9.90 11.29 -4.20
CA ALA A 39 -9.97 12.03 -5.46
C ALA A 39 -11.26 12.86 -5.53
N VAL A 40 -11.14 14.12 -5.96
CA VAL A 40 -12.25 15.06 -6.08
C VAL A 40 -12.13 15.84 -7.38
N TYR A 41 -13.21 15.87 -8.17
CA TYR A 41 -13.27 16.64 -9.42
C TYR A 41 -13.85 18.03 -9.18
N ILE A 42 -13.16 19.05 -9.67
CA ILE A 42 -13.52 20.45 -9.44
C ILE A 42 -14.70 20.85 -10.33
N THR A 43 -15.75 21.39 -9.72
CA THR A 43 -17.00 21.76 -10.39
C THR A 43 -17.55 23.08 -9.83
N PRO A 44 -18.31 23.89 -10.62
CA PRO A 44 -18.64 25.27 -10.23
C PRO A 44 -19.48 25.42 -8.96
N LYS A 45 -20.26 24.40 -8.59
CA LYS A 45 -21.10 24.33 -7.38
C LYS A 45 -20.69 23.19 -6.44
N GLY A 46 -19.54 22.56 -6.69
CA GLY A 46 -19.09 21.40 -5.93
C GLY A 46 -18.67 21.74 -4.50
N ARG A 47 -18.86 20.77 -3.62
CA ARG A 47 -18.40 20.79 -2.22
C ARG A 47 -17.82 19.43 -1.87
N PHE A 48 -16.76 19.45 -1.08
CA PHE A 48 -16.19 18.28 -0.42
C PHE A 48 -16.52 18.38 1.07
N GLU A 49 -16.97 17.27 1.67
CA GLU A 49 -17.45 17.24 3.05
C GLU A 49 -16.84 16.02 3.77
N ASN A 50 -16.31 16.25 4.97
CA ASN A 50 -15.69 15.24 5.82
C ASN A 50 -15.81 15.62 7.31
N ARG A 51 -15.22 14.81 8.20
CA ARG A 51 -15.15 15.07 9.66
C ARG A 51 -14.45 16.38 10.04
N PHE A 52 -13.72 17.01 9.12
CA PHE A 52 -13.03 18.29 9.33
C PHE A 52 -13.85 19.51 8.86
N GLY A 53 -14.95 19.29 8.12
CA GLY A 53 -15.93 20.31 7.75
C GLY A 53 -16.32 20.29 6.28
N VAL A 54 -16.83 21.44 5.80
CA VAL A 54 -17.29 21.65 4.43
C VAL A 54 -16.29 22.52 3.67
N PHE A 55 -15.92 22.12 2.45
CA PHE A 55 -14.95 22.81 1.61
C PHE A 55 -15.53 23.02 0.21
N ARG A 56 -15.85 24.26 -0.16
CA ARG A 56 -16.43 24.58 -1.49
C ARG A 56 -15.36 24.62 -2.58
N HIS A 57 -15.56 23.91 -3.68
CA HIS A 57 -14.61 23.82 -4.80
C HIS A 57 -14.28 25.20 -5.41
N GLN A 58 -15.21 26.15 -5.33
CA GLN A 58 -15.01 27.54 -5.79
C GLN A 58 -13.86 28.25 -5.05
N SER A 59 -13.58 27.94 -3.78
CA SER A 59 -12.48 28.56 -3.04
C SER A 59 -11.12 27.92 -3.34
N TRP A 60 -11.10 26.81 -4.10
CA TRP A 60 -9.89 26.09 -4.49
C TRP A 60 -9.34 26.54 -5.85
N VAL A 61 -10.22 26.95 -6.77
CA VAL A 61 -9.82 27.40 -8.11
C VAL A 61 -8.87 28.60 -8.03
N GLY A 62 -7.79 28.55 -8.83
CA GLY A 62 -6.74 29.56 -8.83
C GLY A 62 -5.68 29.40 -7.73
N LYS A 63 -5.92 28.57 -6.70
CA LYS A 63 -4.86 28.21 -5.74
C LYS A 63 -3.83 27.28 -6.40
N PRO A 64 -2.54 27.35 -6.01
CA PRO A 64 -1.55 26.37 -6.43
C PRO A 64 -1.83 24.99 -5.83
N PHE A 65 -1.49 23.93 -6.56
CA PHE A 65 -1.43 22.57 -5.98
C PHE A 65 -0.42 22.54 -4.81
N GLY A 66 -0.70 21.71 -3.81
CA GLY A 66 -0.01 21.73 -2.51
C GLY A 66 -0.59 22.73 -1.50
N SER A 67 -1.57 23.55 -1.88
CA SER A 67 -2.22 24.49 -0.97
C SER A 67 -2.90 23.80 0.20
N LYS A 68 -2.69 24.33 1.41
CA LYS A 68 -3.56 24.10 2.56
C LYS A 68 -4.85 24.90 2.39
N VAL A 69 -6.00 24.27 2.61
CA VAL A 69 -7.31 24.93 2.71
C VAL A 69 -7.97 24.60 4.04
N ILE A 70 -8.78 25.54 4.53
CA ILE A 70 -9.48 25.48 5.83
C ILE A 70 -10.98 25.29 5.53
N ALA A 71 -11.70 24.60 6.40
CA ALA A 71 -13.14 24.41 6.27
C ALA A 71 -13.91 25.74 6.37
N ASP A 72 -15.00 25.84 5.62
CA ASP A 72 -15.96 26.95 5.72
C ASP A 72 -16.67 26.93 7.09
N GLY A 73 -17.15 28.10 7.54
CA GLY A 73 -17.91 28.22 8.79
C GLY A 73 -17.08 28.40 10.07
N GLY A 74 -15.76 28.55 9.98
CA GLY A 74 -14.89 28.89 11.11
C GLY A 74 -14.39 27.69 11.93
N GLY A 75 -14.56 26.47 11.42
CA GLY A 75 -13.94 25.28 12.00
C GLY A 75 -12.41 25.30 11.92
N LYS A 76 -11.74 24.57 12.82
CA LYS A 76 -10.27 24.40 12.82
C LYS A 76 -9.76 23.37 11.79
N GLY A 77 -10.67 22.66 11.11
CA GLY A 77 -10.36 21.60 10.16
C GLY A 77 -9.72 22.12 8.88
N TRP A 78 -8.84 21.31 8.30
CA TRP A 78 -8.08 21.66 7.10
C TRP A 78 -7.68 20.40 6.31
N VAL A 79 -7.39 20.58 5.03
CA VAL A 79 -6.87 19.55 4.12
C VAL A 79 -5.81 20.15 3.19
N TYR A 80 -4.97 19.31 2.57
CA TYR A 80 -4.09 19.73 1.46
C TYR A 80 -4.68 19.32 0.11
N LEU A 81 -4.51 20.17 -0.90
CA LEU A 81 -4.99 19.93 -2.27
C LEU A 81 -3.82 19.51 -3.16
N LEU A 82 -3.54 18.20 -3.22
CA LEU A 82 -2.40 17.65 -3.96
C LEU A 82 -2.73 17.43 -5.44
N ARG A 83 -1.71 17.51 -6.29
CA ARG A 83 -1.82 17.15 -7.72
C ARG A 83 -1.94 15.62 -7.84
N PRO A 84 -2.83 15.09 -8.69
CA PRO A 84 -2.85 13.65 -8.95
C PRO A 84 -1.54 13.17 -9.57
N THR A 85 -1.03 12.07 -9.03
CA THR A 85 0.03 11.23 -9.62
C THR A 85 -0.47 9.78 -9.64
N PRO A 86 0.13 8.87 -10.44
CA PRO A 86 -0.23 7.46 -10.41
C PRO A 86 -0.12 6.82 -9.02
N GLU A 87 0.84 7.22 -8.18
CA GLU A 87 0.96 6.76 -6.78
C GLU A 87 -0.26 7.15 -5.95
N LEU A 88 -0.60 8.44 -5.97
CA LEU A 88 -1.73 8.96 -5.19
C LEU A 88 -3.06 8.41 -5.72
N TRP A 89 -3.20 8.26 -7.04
CA TRP A 89 -4.36 7.64 -7.67
C TRP A 89 -4.55 6.18 -7.24
N THR A 90 -3.46 5.40 -7.22
CA THR A 90 -3.45 4.00 -6.74
C THR A 90 -3.99 3.86 -5.31
N GLN A 91 -3.91 4.91 -4.49
CA GLN A 91 -4.41 4.90 -3.10
C GLN A 91 -5.84 5.45 -2.93
N VAL A 92 -6.46 6.05 -3.95
CA VAL A 92 -7.79 6.70 -3.86
C VAL A 92 -8.78 6.34 -4.97
N LEU A 93 -8.35 5.55 -5.96
CA LEU A 93 -9.19 5.12 -7.08
C LEU A 93 -10.37 4.25 -6.59
N ARG A 94 -11.43 4.21 -7.39
CA ARG A 94 -12.55 3.30 -7.13
C ARG A 94 -12.16 1.90 -7.59
N HIS A 95 -11.89 1.01 -6.64
CA HIS A 95 -11.65 -0.41 -6.93
C HIS A 95 -12.86 -1.01 -7.66
N ARG A 96 -12.64 -1.44 -8.92
CA ARG A 96 -13.53 -2.28 -9.73
C ARG A 96 -13.10 -3.75 -9.69
N THR A 97 -11.85 -3.98 -9.29
CA THR A 97 -11.10 -5.26 -9.26
C THR A 97 -10.06 -5.21 -8.14
N GLN A 98 -9.37 -6.33 -7.91
CA GLN A 98 -8.01 -6.27 -7.34
C GLN A 98 -7.12 -5.37 -8.21
N ILE A 99 -6.10 -4.76 -7.62
CA ILE A 99 -5.12 -3.92 -8.32
C ILE A 99 -3.70 -4.32 -7.96
N LEU A 100 -2.73 -3.90 -8.78
CA LEU A 100 -1.34 -3.80 -8.34
C LEU A 100 -1.14 -2.59 -7.42
N TYR A 101 -0.22 -2.73 -6.47
CA TYR A 101 0.26 -1.64 -5.60
C TYR A 101 1.68 -1.18 -5.97
N LEU A 102 2.15 -0.10 -5.32
CA LEU A 102 3.32 0.67 -5.76
C LEU A 102 4.64 -0.14 -5.85
N ALA A 103 4.86 -1.10 -4.94
CA ALA A 103 6.05 -1.95 -4.99
C ALA A 103 6.12 -2.74 -6.31
N ASP A 104 5.08 -3.50 -6.60
CA ASP A 104 4.96 -4.33 -7.80
C ASP A 104 4.86 -3.49 -9.07
N ILE A 105 4.15 -2.36 -9.05
CA ILE A 105 4.15 -1.40 -10.17
C ILE A 105 5.57 -0.88 -10.46
N SER A 106 6.36 -0.56 -9.43
CA SER A 106 7.75 -0.11 -9.63
C SER A 106 8.64 -1.20 -10.20
N MET A 107 8.47 -2.45 -9.75
CA MET A 107 9.14 -3.63 -10.31
C MET A 107 8.75 -3.85 -11.77
N VAL A 108 7.45 -3.81 -12.10
CA VAL A 108 6.92 -3.97 -13.47
C VAL A 108 7.49 -2.89 -14.41
N VAL A 109 7.41 -1.61 -14.03
CA VAL A 109 7.89 -0.49 -14.85
C VAL A 109 9.40 -0.58 -15.10
N MET A 110 10.18 -0.93 -14.07
CA MET A 110 11.63 -1.06 -14.19
C MET A 110 12.05 -2.29 -15.01
N GLN A 111 11.52 -3.47 -14.68
CA GLN A 111 11.92 -4.74 -15.30
C GLN A 111 11.41 -4.90 -16.74
N LEU A 112 10.38 -4.17 -17.15
CA LEU A 112 9.93 -4.12 -18.56
C LEU A 112 10.74 -3.14 -19.43
N ASP A 113 11.83 -2.56 -18.92
CA ASP A 113 12.72 -1.61 -19.64
C ASP A 113 11.95 -0.36 -20.16
N LEU A 114 10.87 0.07 -19.47
CA LEU A 114 9.96 1.13 -19.94
C LEU A 114 10.59 2.52 -19.91
N ARG A 115 10.32 3.30 -20.96
CA ARG A 115 10.89 4.64 -21.18
C ARG A 115 9.98 5.48 -22.10
N PRO A 116 10.17 6.81 -22.16
CA PRO A 116 9.48 7.65 -23.14
C PRO A 116 9.61 7.11 -24.57
N GLY A 117 8.50 6.96 -25.27
CA GLY A 117 8.44 6.34 -26.60
C GLY A 117 8.14 4.83 -26.61
N SER A 118 8.08 4.15 -25.46
CA SER A 118 7.76 2.72 -25.43
C SER A 118 6.32 2.40 -25.83
N VAL A 119 6.12 1.28 -26.52
CA VAL A 119 4.78 0.74 -26.82
C VAL A 119 4.52 -0.46 -25.92
N VAL A 120 3.48 -0.40 -25.10
CA VAL A 120 3.15 -1.43 -24.09
C VAL A 120 1.78 -2.02 -24.38
N LEU A 121 1.67 -3.35 -24.31
CA LEU A 121 0.38 -4.03 -24.24
C LEU A 121 0.08 -4.41 -22.78
N GLU A 122 -1.11 -4.06 -22.31
CA GLU A 122 -1.61 -4.43 -20.99
C GLU A 122 -2.87 -5.28 -21.19
N SER A 123 -3.01 -6.41 -20.50
CA SER A 123 -4.28 -7.14 -20.46
C SER A 123 -4.67 -7.40 -19.01
N GLY A 124 -5.92 -7.04 -18.68
CA GLY A 124 -6.35 -6.83 -17.31
C GLY A 124 -6.41 -5.34 -16.94
N THR A 125 -7.11 -4.50 -17.73
CA THR A 125 -7.24 -3.05 -17.41
C THR A 125 -7.85 -2.81 -16.02
N GLY A 126 -8.88 -3.58 -15.64
CA GLY A 126 -9.43 -3.62 -14.29
C GLY A 126 -9.80 -2.25 -13.71
N SER A 127 -9.05 -1.81 -12.69
CA SER A 127 -9.24 -0.50 -12.04
C SER A 127 -8.23 0.58 -12.47
N GLY A 128 -7.44 0.35 -13.53
CA GLY A 128 -6.58 1.37 -14.15
C GLY A 128 -5.33 1.79 -13.37
N SER A 129 -5.03 1.16 -12.22
CA SER A 129 -3.89 1.47 -11.34
C SER A 129 -2.55 1.42 -12.07
N LEU A 130 -2.23 0.25 -12.64
CA LEU A 130 -1.02 0.04 -13.42
C LEU A 130 -1.02 0.93 -14.67
N THR A 131 -2.14 1.02 -15.39
CA THR A 131 -2.28 1.79 -16.63
C THR A 131 -1.83 3.25 -16.47
N HIS A 132 -2.21 3.92 -15.36
CA HIS A 132 -1.77 5.29 -15.09
C HIS A 132 -0.23 5.40 -14.93
N SER A 133 0.39 4.38 -14.35
CA SER A 133 1.85 4.31 -14.16
C SER A 133 2.58 3.98 -15.46
N LEU A 134 2.03 3.07 -16.28
CA LEU A 134 2.53 2.76 -17.62
C LEU A 134 2.47 4.01 -18.53
N VAL A 135 1.32 4.69 -18.56
CA VAL A 135 1.13 5.90 -19.38
C VAL A 135 2.14 6.99 -19.01
N ARG A 136 2.46 7.17 -17.71
CA ARG A 136 3.53 8.09 -17.28
C ARG A 136 4.93 7.63 -17.69
N ALA A 137 5.21 6.32 -17.68
CA ALA A 137 6.52 5.79 -18.08
C ALA A 137 6.77 5.94 -19.59
N VAL A 138 5.73 5.83 -20.43
CA VAL A 138 5.85 5.92 -21.90
C VAL A 138 5.66 7.33 -22.48
N ALA A 139 5.05 8.24 -21.72
CA ALA A 139 4.85 9.64 -22.13
C ALA A 139 6.18 10.37 -22.41
N PRO A 140 6.24 11.30 -23.38
CA PRO A 140 5.11 11.86 -24.13
C PRO A 140 4.90 11.27 -25.54
N THR A 141 5.69 10.27 -25.96
CA THR A 141 5.72 9.77 -27.34
C THR A 141 5.42 8.27 -27.50
N GLY A 142 5.30 7.53 -26.40
CA GLY A 142 4.92 6.11 -26.40
C GLY A 142 3.43 5.91 -26.18
N HIS A 143 2.97 4.65 -26.15
CA HIS A 143 1.54 4.33 -26.10
C HIS A 143 1.24 3.05 -25.32
N VAL A 144 0.11 3.03 -24.60
CA VAL A 144 -0.40 1.86 -23.88
C VAL A 144 -1.67 1.35 -24.58
N HIS A 145 -1.63 0.13 -25.11
CA HIS A 145 -2.82 -0.57 -25.59
C HIS A 145 -3.29 -1.51 -24.48
N THR A 146 -4.38 -1.15 -23.81
CA THR A 146 -4.93 -1.92 -22.68
C THR A 146 -6.20 -2.67 -23.07
N PHE A 147 -6.36 -3.89 -22.57
CA PHE A 147 -7.42 -4.80 -22.97
C PHE A 147 -8.16 -5.37 -21.76
N GLU A 148 -9.48 -5.36 -21.87
CA GLU A 148 -10.43 -5.78 -20.85
C GLU A 148 -11.56 -6.57 -21.53
N PHE A 149 -12.05 -7.65 -20.92
CA PHE A 149 -13.08 -8.49 -21.54
C PHE A 149 -14.49 -7.95 -21.25
N HIS A 150 -14.67 -7.31 -20.10
CA HIS A 150 -15.97 -6.87 -19.60
C HIS A 150 -16.34 -5.46 -20.11
N ALA A 151 -17.35 -5.36 -20.99
CA ALA A 151 -17.79 -4.12 -21.65
C ALA A 151 -17.94 -2.92 -20.70
N GLY A 152 -18.69 -3.06 -19.60
CA GLY A 152 -18.87 -1.95 -18.65
C GLY A 152 -17.59 -1.46 -17.97
N ARG A 153 -16.54 -2.31 -17.86
CA ARG A 153 -15.23 -1.89 -17.34
C ARG A 153 -14.39 -1.16 -18.41
N VAL A 154 -14.60 -1.48 -19.69
CA VAL A 154 -14.04 -0.72 -20.81
C VAL A 154 -14.65 0.68 -20.87
N GLU A 155 -15.96 0.80 -20.68
CA GLU A 155 -16.67 2.09 -20.65
C GLU A 155 -16.23 2.96 -19.45
N ASP A 156 -16.21 2.40 -18.23
CA ASP A 156 -15.67 3.06 -17.03
C ASP A 156 -14.23 3.56 -17.26
N ALA A 157 -13.34 2.69 -17.73
CA ALA A 157 -11.94 3.02 -17.95
C ALA A 157 -11.73 4.05 -19.08
N ALA A 158 -12.51 3.96 -20.16
CA ALA A 158 -12.45 4.94 -21.25
C ALA A 158 -12.87 6.33 -20.77
N ALA A 159 -13.94 6.42 -19.98
CA ALA A 159 -14.39 7.67 -19.36
C ALA A 159 -13.35 8.23 -18.38
N GLU A 160 -12.74 7.38 -17.54
CA GLU A 160 -11.68 7.74 -16.60
C GLU A 160 -10.44 8.29 -17.33
N PHE A 161 -9.94 7.59 -18.35
CA PHE A 161 -8.79 8.04 -19.15
C PHE A 161 -9.09 9.32 -19.96
N GLN A 162 -10.34 9.52 -20.40
CA GLN A 162 -10.77 10.77 -21.04
C GLN A 162 -10.81 11.93 -20.04
N GLN A 163 -11.41 11.72 -18.86
CA GLN A 163 -11.49 12.70 -17.78
C GLN A 163 -10.11 13.09 -17.24
N HIS A 164 -9.15 12.15 -17.25
CA HIS A 164 -7.75 12.41 -16.91
C HIS A 164 -6.90 12.94 -18.07
N GLY A 165 -7.47 13.11 -19.27
CA GLY A 165 -6.76 13.66 -20.44
C GLY A 165 -5.60 12.79 -20.93
N LEU A 166 -5.72 11.46 -20.80
CA LEU A 166 -4.70 10.46 -21.13
C LEU A 166 -4.91 9.81 -22.51
N THR A 167 -6.05 10.02 -23.16
CA THR A 167 -6.48 9.34 -24.41
C THR A 167 -5.56 9.46 -25.62
N GLN A 168 -4.56 10.34 -25.59
CA GLN A 168 -3.51 10.42 -26.62
C GLN A 168 -2.37 9.40 -26.43
N LEU A 169 -2.31 8.75 -25.27
CA LEU A 169 -1.24 7.84 -24.83
C LEU A 169 -1.76 6.48 -24.32
N VAL A 170 -3.08 6.33 -24.17
CA VAL A 170 -3.74 5.05 -23.86
C VAL A 170 -4.93 4.79 -24.77
N THR A 171 -5.10 3.54 -25.17
CA THR A 171 -6.32 3.05 -25.83
C THR A 171 -6.78 1.79 -25.13
N VAL A 172 -7.92 1.86 -24.45
CA VAL A 172 -8.64 0.68 -23.95
C VAL A 172 -9.48 0.06 -25.08
N LYS A 173 -9.53 -1.26 -25.14
CA LYS A 173 -10.38 -2.01 -26.10
C LYS A 173 -11.06 -3.19 -25.41
N GLN A 174 -12.33 -3.43 -25.73
CA GLN A 174 -12.98 -4.67 -25.32
C GLN A 174 -12.44 -5.85 -26.12
N ARG A 175 -11.85 -6.84 -25.44
CA ARG A 175 -11.42 -8.12 -26.05
C ARG A 175 -11.14 -9.16 -24.97
N ASP A 176 -11.61 -10.39 -25.18
CA ASP A 176 -11.04 -11.55 -24.49
C ASP A 176 -9.71 -11.93 -25.16
N ILE A 177 -8.61 -11.59 -24.49
CA ILE A 177 -7.24 -11.87 -24.94
C ILE A 177 -6.84 -13.33 -24.68
N MET A 178 -7.47 -14.03 -23.73
CA MET A 178 -7.18 -15.44 -23.44
C MET A 178 -7.72 -16.39 -24.51
N GLU A 179 -8.85 -16.04 -25.13
CA GLU A 179 -9.45 -16.81 -26.21
C GLU A 179 -8.96 -16.34 -27.60
N ASN A 180 -8.82 -15.02 -27.81
CA ASN A 180 -8.54 -14.47 -29.14
C ASN A 180 -7.08 -14.01 -29.33
N GLY A 181 -6.24 -14.04 -28.31
CA GLY A 181 -4.93 -13.36 -28.32
C GLY A 181 -5.06 -11.83 -28.45
N PHE A 182 -3.93 -11.13 -28.58
CA PHE A 182 -3.90 -9.73 -28.99
C PHE A 182 -4.27 -9.57 -30.49
N PRO A 183 -4.68 -8.38 -30.95
CA PRO A 183 -4.97 -8.15 -32.37
C PRO A 183 -3.71 -8.17 -33.24
N ASP A 184 -3.75 -8.91 -34.35
CA ASP A 184 -2.68 -9.05 -35.36
C ASP A 184 -2.11 -7.71 -35.85
N THR A 185 -2.92 -6.65 -35.82
CA THR A 185 -2.52 -5.27 -36.15
C THR A 185 -1.42 -4.71 -35.24
N LEU A 186 -1.05 -5.41 -34.15
CA LEU A 186 0.01 -5.06 -33.20
C LEU A 186 1.22 -6.01 -33.29
N HIS A 187 1.27 -6.94 -34.25
CA HIS A 187 2.43 -7.82 -34.44
C HIS A 187 3.72 -7.02 -34.66
N GLY A 188 4.79 -7.44 -33.96
CA GLY A 188 6.12 -6.83 -33.97
C GLY A 188 6.26 -5.41 -33.39
N GLN A 189 5.21 -4.82 -32.81
CA GLN A 189 5.19 -3.40 -32.44
C GLN A 189 5.47 -3.10 -30.96
N ALA A 190 5.20 -4.02 -30.03
CA ALA A 190 5.34 -3.75 -28.59
C ALA A 190 6.79 -3.83 -28.12
N ASP A 191 7.25 -2.88 -27.29
CA ASP A 191 8.44 -3.04 -26.43
C ASP A 191 8.18 -4.08 -25.34
N ALA A 192 6.99 -4.02 -24.75
CA ALA A 192 6.66 -4.77 -23.55
C ALA A 192 5.20 -5.27 -23.54
N VAL A 193 4.99 -6.42 -22.88
CA VAL A 193 3.66 -6.97 -22.57
C VAL A 193 3.56 -7.19 -21.07
N PHE A 194 2.46 -6.72 -20.47
CA PHE A 194 2.05 -7.05 -19.10
C PHE A 194 0.69 -7.77 -19.12
N LEU A 195 0.57 -8.87 -18.36
CA LEU A 195 -0.67 -9.64 -18.19
C LEU A 195 -1.05 -9.77 -16.71
N ASP A 196 -2.22 -9.26 -16.32
CA ASP A 196 -2.95 -9.66 -15.11
C ASP A 196 -4.23 -10.39 -15.54
N LEU A 197 -4.14 -11.72 -15.56
CA LEU A 197 -5.14 -12.63 -16.11
C LEU A 197 -5.18 -13.92 -15.26
N PRO A 198 -6.29 -14.66 -15.23
CA PRO A 198 -6.34 -15.95 -14.54
C PRO A 198 -5.57 -17.07 -15.26
N GLY A 199 -5.26 -16.90 -16.56
CA GLY A 199 -4.55 -17.88 -17.38
C GLY A 199 -3.56 -17.28 -18.38
N PRO A 200 -2.52 -16.52 -17.94
CA PRO A 200 -1.62 -15.78 -18.83
C PRO A 200 -0.84 -16.70 -19.78
N TRP A 201 -0.56 -17.95 -19.39
CA TRP A 201 0.08 -18.96 -20.25
C TRP A 201 -0.65 -19.19 -21.59
N LYS A 202 -1.97 -19.01 -21.65
CA LYS A 202 -2.74 -19.08 -22.92
C LYS A 202 -2.34 -17.99 -23.92
N VAL A 203 -1.95 -16.82 -23.42
CA VAL A 203 -1.72 -15.60 -24.22
C VAL A 203 -0.28 -15.53 -24.75
N VAL A 204 0.66 -16.27 -24.14
CA VAL A 204 2.10 -16.14 -24.38
C VAL A 204 2.50 -16.21 -25.86
N ALA A 205 1.89 -17.09 -26.66
CA ALA A 205 2.16 -17.18 -28.10
C ALA A 205 1.78 -15.89 -28.88
N SER A 206 0.64 -15.28 -28.53
CA SER A 206 0.20 -14.02 -29.13
C SER A 206 0.99 -12.83 -28.58
N ALA A 207 1.33 -12.83 -27.29
CA ALA A 207 2.27 -11.87 -26.71
C ALA A 207 3.63 -11.91 -27.43
N ALA A 208 4.15 -13.11 -27.73
CA ALA A 208 5.36 -13.29 -28.51
C ALA A 208 5.24 -12.68 -29.91
N ALA A 209 4.12 -12.87 -30.61
CA ALA A 209 3.89 -12.30 -31.94
C ALA A 209 3.82 -10.76 -31.93
N CYS A 210 3.30 -10.16 -30.85
CA CYS A 210 3.25 -8.71 -30.65
C CYS A 210 4.58 -8.07 -30.25
N LEU A 211 5.45 -8.78 -29.53
CA LEU A 211 6.73 -8.25 -29.08
C LEU A 211 7.75 -8.10 -30.22
N ARG A 212 8.36 -6.92 -30.26
CA ARG A 212 9.52 -6.60 -31.11
C ARG A 212 10.77 -7.40 -30.66
N PRO A 213 11.82 -7.49 -31.49
CA PRO A 213 13.15 -7.94 -31.08
C PRO A 213 13.60 -7.39 -29.71
N ASN A 214 14.04 -8.29 -28.82
CA ASN A 214 14.48 -8.02 -27.44
C ASN A 214 13.38 -7.51 -26.49
N GLY A 215 12.11 -7.59 -26.90
CA GLY A 215 10.97 -7.14 -26.10
C GLY A 215 10.79 -7.91 -24.79
N ARG A 216 10.14 -7.26 -23.82
CA ARG A 216 10.00 -7.75 -22.43
C ARG A 216 8.59 -8.28 -22.16
N PHE A 217 8.50 -9.33 -21.36
CA PHE A 217 7.24 -9.88 -20.87
C PHE A 217 7.20 -9.79 -19.35
N CYS A 218 6.01 -9.51 -18.81
CA CYS A 218 5.67 -9.68 -17.41
C CYS A 218 4.27 -10.30 -17.30
N GLY A 219 4.11 -11.30 -16.43
CA GLY A 219 2.82 -11.79 -15.97
C GLY A 219 2.72 -11.65 -14.46
N PHE A 220 1.57 -11.20 -13.96
CA PHE A 220 1.19 -11.33 -12.56
C PHE A 220 0.40 -12.63 -12.35
N SER A 221 0.59 -13.28 -11.20
CA SER A 221 -0.19 -14.47 -10.82
C SER A 221 -0.18 -14.68 -9.30
N PRO A 222 -1.35 -14.82 -8.64
CA PRO A 222 -1.41 -15.08 -7.19
C PRO A 222 -0.96 -16.50 -6.80
N CYS A 223 -1.10 -17.50 -7.67
CA CYS A 223 -0.78 -18.90 -7.36
C CYS A 223 0.48 -19.39 -8.09
N ILE A 224 1.32 -20.18 -7.42
CA ILE A 224 2.61 -20.62 -7.97
C ILE A 224 2.47 -21.60 -9.15
N GLU A 225 1.36 -22.33 -9.22
CA GLU A 225 0.99 -23.23 -10.31
C GLU A 225 0.68 -22.46 -11.61
N GLN A 226 0.20 -21.22 -11.49
CA GLN A 226 0.01 -20.32 -12.63
C GLN A 226 1.37 -19.83 -13.17
N VAL A 227 2.32 -19.54 -12.26
CA VAL A 227 3.70 -19.19 -12.60
C VAL A 227 4.38 -20.34 -13.35
N GLN A 228 4.28 -21.57 -12.84
CA GLN A 228 4.83 -22.78 -13.47
C GLN A 228 4.37 -22.94 -14.93
N ARG A 229 3.04 -22.96 -15.15
CA ARG A 229 2.45 -23.04 -16.51
C ARG A 229 2.87 -21.90 -17.42
N THR A 230 3.06 -20.70 -16.86
CA THR A 230 3.52 -19.53 -17.61
C THR A 230 4.99 -19.65 -17.99
N SER A 231 5.85 -20.17 -17.10
CA SER A 231 7.25 -20.46 -17.39
C SER A 231 7.42 -21.52 -18.48
N GLU A 232 6.62 -22.59 -18.44
CA GLU A 232 6.54 -23.61 -19.50
C GLU A 232 6.14 -23.00 -20.84
N ALA A 233 5.06 -22.21 -20.87
CA ALA A 233 4.58 -21.55 -22.08
C ALA A 233 5.58 -20.51 -22.63
N LEU A 234 6.27 -19.75 -21.77
CA LEU A 234 7.33 -18.82 -22.15
C LEU A 234 8.50 -19.57 -22.80
N SER A 235 8.97 -20.64 -22.17
CA SER A 235 10.04 -21.49 -22.70
C SER A 235 9.68 -22.08 -24.07
N ALA A 236 8.45 -22.59 -24.21
CA ALA A 236 7.94 -23.16 -25.46
C ALA A 236 7.76 -22.14 -26.60
N ASN A 237 7.68 -20.84 -26.29
CA ASN A 237 7.54 -19.75 -27.26
C ASN A 237 8.83 -18.94 -27.47
N GLY A 238 9.99 -19.49 -27.07
CA GLY A 238 11.30 -18.90 -27.35
C GLY A 238 11.66 -17.69 -26.47
N PHE A 239 11.03 -17.53 -25.31
CA PHE A 239 11.47 -16.58 -24.31
C PHE A 239 12.65 -17.14 -23.48
N THR A 240 13.51 -16.24 -23.03
CA THR A 240 14.62 -16.52 -22.11
C THR A 240 14.57 -15.56 -20.91
N ASP A 241 15.61 -15.60 -20.07
CA ASP A 241 15.76 -14.71 -18.90
C ASP A 241 14.55 -14.81 -17.96
N ILE A 242 13.97 -16.02 -17.87
CA ILE A 242 12.71 -16.27 -17.14
C ILE A 242 12.99 -16.23 -15.64
N LEU A 243 12.48 -15.19 -14.98
CA LEU A 243 12.74 -14.89 -13.57
C LEU A 243 11.43 -14.56 -12.87
N THR A 244 11.19 -15.15 -11.70
CA THR A 244 10.01 -14.86 -10.87
C THR A 244 10.44 -14.10 -9.61
N TYR A 245 9.68 -13.07 -9.25
CA TYR A 245 9.85 -12.31 -8.02
C TYR A 245 8.56 -12.26 -7.21
N GLU A 246 8.69 -12.11 -5.89
CA GLU A 246 7.64 -11.73 -4.94
C GLU A 246 8.15 -10.50 -4.18
N CYS A 247 7.28 -9.54 -3.85
CA CYS A 247 7.66 -8.31 -3.16
C CYS A 247 6.90 -8.14 -1.83
N LEU A 248 7.58 -8.39 -0.71
CA LEU A 248 7.02 -8.22 0.63
C LEU A 248 7.40 -6.84 1.20
N LEU A 249 6.68 -5.80 0.77
CA LEU A 249 6.85 -4.44 1.29
C LEU A 249 6.42 -4.35 2.77
N ARG A 250 7.24 -3.72 3.61
CA ARG A 250 6.91 -3.43 5.01
C ARG A 250 7.26 -2.00 5.38
N GLU A 251 6.22 -1.20 5.62
CA GLU A 251 6.38 0.19 6.07
C GLU A 251 6.73 0.25 7.58
N TYR A 252 7.36 1.34 8.00
CA TYR A 252 7.77 1.57 9.39
C TYR A 252 7.31 2.96 9.86
N GLU A 253 6.56 2.97 10.97
CA GLU A 253 6.13 4.17 11.66
C GLU A 253 7.22 4.65 12.63
N VAL A 254 7.43 5.97 12.69
CA VAL A 254 8.43 6.60 13.57
C VAL A 254 7.74 7.29 14.73
N HIS A 255 7.82 6.66 15.91
CA HIS A 255 7.16 7.10 17.14
C HIS A 255 8.14 7.74 18.12
N ARG A 256 7.61 8.59 19.02
CA ARG A 256 8.33 9.07 20.20
C ARG A 256 7.81 8.36 21.45
N GLU A 257 8.60 7.44 21.97
CA GLU A 257 8.25 6.64 23.13
C GLU A 257 8.90 7.17 24.40
N THR A 258 8.17 7.12 25.51
CA THR A 258 8.71 7.38 26.85
C THR A 258 9.08 6.05 27.49
N LEU A 259 10.36 5.66 27.37
CA LEU A 259 10.88 4.52 28.10
C LEU A 259 10.97 4.91 29.58
N THR A 260 10.16 4.25 30.40
CA THR A 260 10.18 4.39 31.85
C THR A 260 11.02 3.26 32.43
N THR A 261 12.22 3.58 32.91
CA THR A 261 13.13 2.60 33.52
C THR A 261 13.31 2.88 35.01
N THR A 262 13.31 1.83 35.83
CA THR A 262 13.52 1.87 37.27
C THR A 262 15.02 1.87 37.61
N VAL A 263 15.72 2.93 37.19
CA VAL A 263 17.14 3.13 37.51
C VAL A 263 17.29 3.44 38.99
N ARG A 264 18.31 2.87 39.66
CA ARG A 264 18.61 3.25 41.05
C ARG A 264 19.14 4.70 41.07
N LEU A 265 18.73 5.47 42.07
CA LEU A 265 19.09 6.90 42.22
C LEU A 265 20.60 7.20 42.31
N ALA A 266 21.43 6.17 42.50
CA ALA A 266 22.89 6.23 42.52
C ALA A 266 23.53 6.19 41.12
N ASP A 267 22.90 5.53 40.15
CA ASP A 267 23.51 5.18 38.86
C ASP A 267 23.29 6.28 37.79
N MET A 268 22.57 7.34 38.16
CA MET A 268 22.19 8.45 37.27
C MET A 268 23.24 9.58 37.27
N PRO A 269 23.85 9.93 36.12
CA PRO A 269 24.81 11.03 36.04
C PRO A 269 24.14 12.37 36.37
N ALA A 270 24.80 13.18 37.19
CA ALA A 270 24.20 14.34 37.85
C ALA A 270 23.53 15.35 36.90
N ALA A 271 24.05 15.51 35.68
CA ALA A 271 23.52 16.41 34.65
C ALA A 271 22.08 16.08 34.18
N LYS A 272 21.58 14.85 34.41
CA LYS A 272 20.20 14.46 34.09
C LYS A 272 19.22 14.53 35.28
N ARG A 273 19.63 15.08 36.43
CA ARG A 273 18.76 15.26 37.62
C ARG A 273 17.77 16.44 37.48
N GLN A 274 16.97 16.47 36.42
CA GLN A 274 15.81 17.36 36.40
C GLN A 274 14.75 16.84 37.39
N ARG A 275 14.42 17.65 38.41
CA ARG A 275 13.18 17.45 39.19
C ARG A 275 12.01 17.80 38.29
N PRO A 276 11.08 16.89 38.00
CA PRO A 276 9.98 17.19 37.11
C PRO A 276 8.94 18.05 37.82
N ASN A 277 8.69 19.26 37.31
CA ASN A 277 7.50 20.04 37.66
C ASN A 277 6.27 19.40 36.97
N ASN A 278 5.87 18.23 37.47
CA ASN A 278 4.84 17.36 36.92
C ASN A 278 3.42 17.91 37.13
N ARG A 279 3.14 19.07 36.54
CA ARG A 279 1.78 19.57 36.30
C ARG A 279 1.49 19.63 34.80
N ALA A 280 2.31 20.35 34.03
CA ALA A 280 2.15 20.44 32.57
C ALA A 280 2.27 19.07 31.87
N ALA A 281 3.31 18.29 32.15
CA ALA A 281 3.51 16.97 31.53
C ALA A 281 2.45 15.94 31.95
N ALA A 282 2.00 15.97 33.21
CA ALA A 282 0.93 15.12 33.71
C ALA A 282 -0.43 15.48 33.08
N GLN A 283 -0.68 16.77 32.89
CA GLN A 283 -1.89 17.27 32.26
C GLN A 283 -1.91 16.98 30.75
N GLN A 284 -0.80 17.16 30.04
CA GLN A 284 -0.67 16.74 28.63
C GLN A 284 -0.81 15.22 28.44
N ALA A 285 -0.29 14.41 29.37
CA ALA A 285 -0.51 12.97 29.36
C ALA A 285 -2.00 12.62 29.56
N ALA A 286 -2.68 13.25 30.54
CA ALA A 286 -4.11 13.06 30.76
C ALA A 286 -4.97 13.51 29.57
N GLU A 287 -4.64 14.64 28.94
CA GLU A 287 -5.29 15.14 27.73
C GLU A 287 -5.08 14.18 26.54
N ALA A 288 -3.90 13.61 26.37
CA ALA A 288 -3.62 12.60 25.35
C ALA A 288 -4.34 11.26 25.61
N THR A 289 -4.39 10.79 26.86
CA THR A 289 -5.16 9.59 27.23
C THR A 289 -6.65 9.79 27.04
N ALA A 290 -7.18 10.98 27.36
CA ALA A 290 -8.59 11.32 27.12
C ALA A 290 -8.92 11.40 25.62
N ALA A 291 -8.01 11.93 24.79
CA ALA A 291 -8.17 11.96 23.34
C ALA A 291 -8.18 10.53 22.75
N ALA A 292 -7.24 9.67 23.13
CA ALA A 292 -7.19 8.28 22.68
C ALA A 292 -8.42 7.47 23.14
N ALA A 293 -8.92 7.71 24.35
CA ALA A 293 -10.16 7.09 24.83
C ALA A 293 -11.40 7.59 24.06
N ALA A 294 -11.42 8.85 23.63
CA ALA A 294 -12.49 9.39 22.80
C ALA A 294 -12.45 8.82 21.37
N GLU A 295 -11.28 8.68 20.74
CA GLU A 295 -11.17 8.01 19.44
C GLU A 295 -11.57 6.53 19.50
N ALA A 296 -11.18 5.81 20.56
CA ALA A 296 -11.62 4.43 20.78
C ALA A 296 -13.14 4.30 20.97
N ALA A 297 -13.76 5.20 21.74
CA ALA A 297 -15.21 5.22 21.94
C ALA A 297 -15.99 5.55 20.66
N VAL A 298 -15.45 6.41 19.79
CA VAL A 298 -16.02 6.67 18.46
C VAL A 298 -15.90 5.43 17.57
N ALA A 299 -14.77 4.74 17.58
CA ALA A 299 -14.57 3.52 16.79
C ALA A 299 -15.48 2.35 17.22
N GLU A 300 -15.81 2.23 18.51
CA GLU A 300 -16.83 1.27 18.96
C GLU A 300 -18.26 1.71 18.60
N ALA A 301 -18.57 3.02 18.65
CA ALA A 301 -19.87 3.52 18.21
C ALA A 301 -20.10 3.31 16.70
N GLU A 302 -19.10 3.58 15.86
CA GLU A 302 -19.17 3.31 14.40
C GLU A 302 -19.30 1.81 14.09
N LYS A 303 -18.79 0.93 14.96
CA LYS A 303 -19.03 -0.53 14.87
C LYS A 303 -20.46 -0.91 15.24
N ALA A 304 -20.97 -0.40 16.36
CA ALA A 304 -22.32 -0.72 16.85
C ALA A 304 -23.40 -0.24 15.87
N ASP A 305 -23.22 0.92 15.24
CA ASP A 305 -24.11 1.45 14.19
C ASP A 305 -24.10 0.54 12.93
N ALA A 306 -22.92 0.02 12.56
CA ALA A 306 -22.76 -0.92 11.44
C ALA A 306 -23.37 -2.31 11.71
N GLU A 307 -23.32 -2.80 12.96
CA GLU A 307 -23.97 -4.06 13.36
C GLU A 307 -25.50 -3.91 13.45
N ALA A 308 -26.01 -2.81 14.02
CA ALA A 308 -27.44 -2.50 14.03
C ALA A 308 -28.02 -2.32 12.61
N GLY A 309 -27.27 -1.68 11.71
CA GLY A 309 -27.62 -1.52 10.29
C GLY A 309 -27.57 -2.82 9.47
N ALA A 310 -27.07 -3.92 10.04
CA ALA A 310 -27.14 -5.25 9.45
C ALA A 310 -28.41 -6.01 9.88
N GLU A 311 -28.83 -5.91 11.15
CA GLU A 311 -30.06 -6.56 11.63
C GLU A 311 -31.32 -6.01 10.94
N GLU A 312 -31.43 -4.68 10.73
CA GLU A 312 -32.59 -4.07 10.06
C GLU A 312 -32.74 -4.46 8.56
N LYS A 313 -31.75 -5.16 7.98
CA LYS A 313 -31.83 -5.76 6.64
C LYS A 313 -32.03 -7.29 6.65
N GLY A 314 -31.86 -7.94 7.80
CA GLY A 314 -31.98 -9.40 7.92
C GLY A 314 -33.40 -9.93 7.72
N GLU A 315 -34.43 -9.16 8.09
CA GLU A 315 -35.83 -9.62 8.01
C GLU A 315 -36.46 -9.54 6.61
N ALA A 316 -35.74 -9.03 5.60
CA ALA A 316 -36.28 -8.83 4.25
C ALA A 316 -36.17 -10.04 3.31
N GLU A 317 -35.15 -10.90 3.45
CA GLU A 317 -34.82 -11.97 2.48
C GLU A 317 -34.69 -13.35 3.12
N ALA A 318 -35.77 -13.85 3.74
CA ALA A 318 -35.81 -15.18 4.39
C ALA A 318 -37.03 -16.03 3.97
N LYS A 319 -37.24 -16.24 2.66
CA LYS A 319 -38.15 -17.28 2.12
C LYS A 319 -37.56 -17.94 0.87
N GLY A 320 -36.83 -19.04 1.06
CA GLY A 320 -36.20 -19.79 -0.03
C GLY A 320 -35.49 -21.07 0.43
N GLU A 321 -36.28 -22.12 0.70
CA GLU A 321 -35.96 -23.56 0.58
C GLU A 321 -34.76 -24.20 1.33
N GLU A 322 -35.09 -25.19 2.18
CA GLU A 322 -34.25 -26.37 2.51
C GLU A 322 -33.98 -27.21 1.24
N LYS A 323 -33.04 -28.17 1.08
CA LYS A 323 -32.24 -29.09 1.94
C LYS A 323 -31.06 -29.62 1.06
N ALA A 324 -30.01 -30.33 1.47
CA ALA A 324 -29.46 -30.91 2.72
C ALA A 324 -27.90 -30.85 2.59
N GLU A 325 -26.98 -31.68 3.11
CA GLU A 325 -26.92 -32.87 3.99
C GLU A 325 -25.48 -32.89 4.60
N ALA A 326 -25.27 -33.05 5.92
CA ALA A 326 -24.93 -34.29 6.67
C ALA A 326 -23.82 -35.20 6.03
N THR A 327 -22.79 -35.71 6.72
CA THR A 327 -22.53 -35.97 8.17
C THR A 327 -21.03 -35.93 8.58
N ALA A 328 -20.73 -35.76 9.89
CA ALA A 328 -19.58 -36.20 10.73
C ALA A 328 -18.09 -36.07 10.23
N ALA A 329 -17.07 -35.63 10.99
CA ALA A 329 -16.63 -35.83 12.41
C ALA A 329 -16.00 -37.24 12.67
N GLU A 330 -14.95 -37.48 13.49
CA GLU A 330 -14.27 -36.73 14.58
C GLU A 330 -12.72 -37.00 14.64
N GLY A 331 -12.00 -36.38 15.59
CA GLY A 331 -10.68 -36.82 16.12
C GLY A 331 -9.43 -36.19 15.47
N GLU A 332 -8.29 -35.97 16.14
CA GLU A 332 -7.91 -36.07 17.57
C GLU A 332 -6.90 -34.95 17.92
N ALA A 333 -6.48 -34.82 19.19
CA ALA A 333 -5.52 -33.80 19.64
C ALA A 333 -4.35 -34.40 20.45
N ARG A 334 -3.11 -33.99 20.13
CA ARG A 334 -2.00 -33.95 21.10
C ARG A 334 -0.83 -33.08 20.64
N ALA A 335 0.15 -32.91 21.53
CA ALA A 335 1.34 -32.09 21.34
C ALA A 335 2.62 -32.84 21.71
N GLU A 336 3.73 -32.45 21.08
CA GLU A 336 5.11 -32.68 21.53
C GLU A 336 5.80 -31.31 21.57
N ALA A 337 6.63 -30.95 22.56
CA ALA A 337 7.74 -31.65 23.24
C ALA A 337 9.06 -31.57 22.44
N ALA A 338 10.19 -31.67 23.14
CA ALA A 338 11.48 -31.14 22.67
C ALA A 338 12.67 -32.07 22.92
N GLU A 339 13.68 -31.96 22.06
CA GLU A 339 15.03 -32.48 22.24
C GLU A 339 15.93 -31.30 22.69
N VAL A 340 16.83 -31.35 23.69
CA VAL A 340 17.76 -32.38 24.20
C VAL A 340 19.05 -32.49 23.40
N GLU A 341 20.13 -31.89 23.92
CA GLU A 341 21.52 -32.41 24.02
C GLU A 341 22.43 -31.29 24.62
N ALA A 342 23.62 -31.55 25.18
CA ALA A 342 24.12 -32.69 25.95
C ALA A 342 25.47 -32.34 26.64
N GLY A 343 25.70 -32.92 27.82
CA GLY A 343 27.01 -33.12 28.45
C GLY A 343 27.75 -31.93 29.08
N ALA A 344 28.79 -32.15 29.90
CA ALA A 344 29.13 -33.28 30.78
C ALA A 344 30.41 -32.95 31.60
N ALA A 345 30.57 -33.60 32.76
CA ALA A 345 31.83 -33.71 33.53
C ALA A 345 32.42 -32.41 34.16
N ALA A 346 33.24 -32.47 35.22
CA ALA A 346 33.36 -33.43 36.32
C ALA A 346 34.25 -32.85 37.44
N GLY A 347 34.22 -33.47 38.63
CA GLY A 347 35.25 -33.29 39.66
C GLY A 347 34.88 -32.30 40.76
N GLY A 348 35.07 -32.72 42.02
CA GLY A 348 34.92 -31.88 43.20
C GLY A 348 36.00 -32.20 44.24
N ALA A 349 36.16 -31.32 45.22
CA ALA A 349 36.94 -31.57 46.43
C ALA A 349 36.44 -30.63 47.54
N GLU A 350 36.17 -31.17 48.73
CA GLU A 350 35.85 -30.34 49.90
C GLU A 350 37.14 -29.79 50.53
N GLY A 351 37.23 -28.46 50.67
CA GLY A 351 38.32 -27.78 51.37
C GLY A 351 37.82 -27.03 52.60
N LYS A 352 38.03 -27.59 53.80
CA LYS A 352 37.69 -26.90 55.06
C LYS A 352 38.60 -25.69 55.29
N ALA A 353 38.03 -24.49 55.22
CA ALA A 353 38.58 -23.29 55.85
C ALA A 353 37.70 -22.89 57.05
N LYS A 354 38.32 -22.44 58.14
CA LYS A 354 37.64 -21.74 59.24
C LYS A 354 37.71 -20.24 58.95
N GLU A 355 36.59 -19.54 59.08
CA GLU A 355 36.59 -18.12 59.41
C GLU A 355 35.66 -17.88 60.61
N GLU A 356 35.81 -16.71 61.24
CA GLU A 356 35.42 -16.48 62.63
C GLU A 356 33.98 -15.98 62.76
N GLU A 357 33.24 -16.54 63.73
CA GLU A 357 31.93 -16.04 64.14
C GLU A 357 32.10 -14.71 64.88
N LYS A 358 31.86 -13.60 64.17
CA LYS A 358 31.75 -12.27 64.78
C LYS A 358 30.28 -11.91 64.96
N ASP A 359 29.93 -11.67 66.22
CA ASP A 359 28.65 -11.10 66.64
C ASP A 359 28.51 -9.67 66.09
N GLU A 360 27.80 -9.53 64.98
CA GLU A 360 27.18 -8.27 64.58
C GLU A 360 25.67 -8.35 64.83
N GLY A 361 25.17 -7.37 65.59
CA GLY A 361 23.78 -7.30 66.03
C GLY A 361 22.74 -7.20 64.89
N PRO A 362 21.44 -7.20 65.22
CA PRO A 362 20.36 -7.38 64.25
C PRO A 362 20.46 -6.40 63.08
N MET A 363 20.56 -6.96 61.86
CA MET A 363 20.71 -6.18 60.63
C MET A 363 19.69 -5.05 60.57
N PRO A 364 20.12 -3.80 60.25
CA PRO A 364 19.17 -2.74 59.95
C PRO A 364 18.31 -3.16 58.75
N PRO A 365 17.00 -2.87 58.74
CA PRO A 365 16.11 -3.28 57.65
C PRO A 365 16.65 -2.74 56.31
N PRO A 366 16.59 -3.54 55.23
CA PRO A 366 17.22 -3.19 53.96
C PRO A 366 16.72 -1.82 53.49
N LYS A 367 17.64 -0.85 53.38
CA LYS A 367 17.32 0.54 53.05
C LYS A 367 16.45 0.58 51.80
N ARG A 368 15.20 0.99 51.96
CA ARG A 368 14.15 0.92 50.93
C ARG A 368 14.60 1.69 49.69
N VAL A 369 15.08 0.96 48.69
CA VAL A 369 15.67 1.56 47.48
C VAL A 369 14.59 2.32 46.73
N SER A 370 14.64 3.65 46.79
CA SER A 370 13.73 4.52 46.06
C SER A 370 14.08 4.52 44.57
N LEU A 371 13.56 3.51 43.87
CA LEU A 371 13.46 3.50 42.42
C LEU A 371 12.53 4.63 42.02
N LEU A 372 13.10 5.71 41.48
CA LEU A 372 12.31 6.72 40.78
C LEU A 372 12.15 6.27 39.32
N PRO A 373 10.96 6.48 38.70
CA PRO A 373 10.80 6.26 37.27
C PRO A 373 11.67 7.26 36.51
N ALA A 374 12.79 6.79 35.97
CA ALA A 374 13.62 7.57 35.06
C ALA A 374 12.96 7.54 33.68
N CYS A 375 12.28 8.63 33.35
CA CYS A 375 11.71 8.90 32.03
C CYS A 375 12.85 9.23 31.05
N VAL A 376 12.98 8.43 29.99
CA VAL A 376 13.82 8.73 28.83
C VAL A 376 12.93 8.72 27.59
N GLN A 377 12.74 9.90 26.99
CA GLN A 377 12.14 9.97 25.66
C GLN A 377 13.15 9.46 24.63
N THR A 378 12.74 8.50 23.81
CA THR A 378 13.47 8.01 22.65
C THR A 378 12.64 8.17 21.39
N VAL A 379 13.31 8.24 20.24
CA VAL A 379 12.67 7.88 18.97
C VAL A 379 12.73 6.37 18.83
N SER A 380 11.70 5.80 18.23
CA SER A 380 11.50 4.38 17.98
C SER A 380 10.96 4.21 16.56
N CYS A 381 11.38 3.16 15.87
CA CYS A 381 10.80 2.77 14.60
C CYS A 381 10.10 1.43 14.81
N ARG A 382 8.79 1.37 14.58
CA ARG A 382 8.00 0.14 14.64
C ARG A 382 7.50 -0.19 13.23
N PRO A 383 7.45 -1.46 12.82
CA PRO A 383 6.76 -1.80 11.58
C PRO A 383 5.28 -1.39 11.68
N SER A 384 4.72 -0.88 10.59
CA SER A 384 3.28 -0.62 10.49
C SER A 384 2.49 -1.91 10.71
N LEU A 385 1.31 -1.77 11.32
CA LEU A 385 0.31 -2.84 11.41
C LEU A 385 -0.59 -2.90 10.16
N GLU A 386 -0.78 -1.76 9.49
CA GLU A 386 -1.43 -1.68 8.17
C GLU A 386 -0.37 -1.83 7.07
N ALA A 387 -0.48 -2.87 6.24
CA ALA A 387 0.34 -3.05 5.04
C ALA A 387 -0.57 -3.11 3.81
N ARG A 388 -0.53 -2.08 2.95
CA ARG A 388 -1.28 -2.06 1.69
C ARG A 388 -0.43 -2.70 0.58
N GLY A 389 -0.91 -3.81 0.04
CA GLY A 389 -0.20 -4.62 -0.95
C GLY A 389 -1.07 -5.78 -1.42
N HIS A 390 -0.47 -6.71 -2.18
CA HIS A 390 -1.04 -8.00 -2.50
C HIS A 390 0.06 -9.06 -2.47
N THR A 391 -0.26 -10.27 -1.99
CA THR A 391 0.65 -11.41 -2.12
C THR A 391 0.47 -12.04 -3.50
N GLY A 392 1.54 -12.14 -4.28
CA GLY A 392 1.52 -12.71 -5.61
C GLY A 392 2.86 -12.57 -6.32
N TYR A 393 2.97 -13.26 -7.45
CA TYR A 393 4.23 -13.44 -8.18
C TYR A 393 4.26 -12.65 -9.48
N LEU A 394 5.38 -12.00 -9.75
CA LEU A 394 5.70 -11.36 -11.02
C LEU A 394 6.72 -12.23 -11.78
N ILE A 395 6.27 -12.89 -12.85
CA ILE A 395 7.15 -13.63 -13.77
C ILE A 395 7.55 -12.75 -14.94
N PHE A 396 8.84 -12.51 -15.11
CA PHE A 396 9.43 -11.73 -16.20
C PHE A 396 10.17 -12.63 -17.18
N ALA A 397 10.27 -12.20 -18.43
CA ALA A 397 11.09 -12.84 -19.45
C ALA A 397 11.51 -11.84 -20.57
N ARG A 398 12.45 -12.24 -21.43
CA ARG A 398 12.84 -11.51 -22.64
C ARG A 398 12.63 -12.37 -23.89
N LYS A 399 12.11 -11.77 -24.96
CA LYS A 399 12.09 -12.38 -26.29
C LYS A 399 13.29 -11.90 -27.10
N PHE A 400 14.40 -12.65 -27.06
CA PHE A 400 15.49 -12.44 -28.01
C PHE A 400 15.05 -12.82 -29.43
N VAL A 401 15.80 -12.35 -30.43
CA VAL A 401 15.70 -12.88 -31.79
C VAL A 401 16.46 -14.19 -31.85
N CYS A 402 15.79 -15.29 -32.20
CA CYS A 402 16.46 -16.50 -32.67
C CYS A 402 17.15 -16.15 -34.01
N GLY A 403 18.47 -16.18 -34.04
CA GLY A 403 19.29 -15.90 -35.23
C GLY A 403 19.44 -17.10 -36.16
#